data_AF-A0A9B7I175-F1
#
_entry.id   AF-A0A9B7I175-F1
#
_cell.length_a   1.000
_cell.length_b   1.000
_cell.length_c   1.000
_cell.angle_alpha   90.00
_cell.angle_beta   90.00
_cell.angle_gamma   90.00
#
_symmetry.space_group_name_H-M   'P 1'
#
loop_
_entity.id
_entity.type
_entity.pdbx_description
1 polymer ?
#
loop_
_entity_poly.entity_id
_entity_poly.type
_entity_poly.pdbx_seq_one_letter_code
_entity_poly.pdbx_strand_id
1 'polypeptide(L)'
;MLFLYIIKKKLTFPKICEFCLLCIRKYPEWDKPRVYPALEVVRARCELAKTEERLRAKWVEQEKKRKFMDEQWDEMRRQELFLRESFIKFNRFVRENQEKRDRADSKIKEERDRQASRMEEIKELEEKLSYMNDVRDRMKKYVKEYKKYHDYLDRVIVETGEFHSIFEIFNRYETLIEARTILSEHQDKNLEILEERGTEMHHMTEAKSQKIMGLNSKLAQLQARRDWAEVQARKWETIVAEIKVTAAEKNLEHMQVKTCCWNLYQQICKRKDIPVTVSKDDVEQQLNHIKRTILELKRIIRVAKKRAAK
;
A
#
# COMPACT_ATOMS: atom_id res chain seq x y z
N MET A 1 89.57 43.39 36.79
CA MET A 1 90.05 43.32 38.19
C MET A 1 91.42 42.64 38.15
N LEU A 2 92.51 43.31 38.54
CA LEU A 2 93.14 43.33 39.89
C LEU A 2 93.79 41.97 40.23
N PHE A 3 95.13 41.81 40.31
CA PHE A 3 96.13 42.29 41.32
C PHE A 3 96.05 41.53 42.67
N LEU A 4 97.12 41.08 43.35
CA LEU A 4 98.59 41.12 43.16
C LEU A 4 99.18 39.68 43.22
N TYR A 5 100.41 39.29 42.83
CA TYR A 5 101.69 39.96 42.45
C TYR A 5 102.67 40.37 43.59
N ILE A 6 103.38 39.38 44.19
CA ILE A 6 104.47 39.54 45.20
C ILE A 6 105.60 38.48 44.94
N ILE A 7 106.80 38.59 45.55
CA ILE A 7 108.00 39.36 45.10
C ILE A 7 109.20 39.06 46.05
N LYS A 8 110.40 38.75 45.51
CA LYS A 8 111.75 38.69 46.19
C LYS A 8 111.95 37.54 47.22
N LYS A 9 113.17 37.04 47.47
CA LYS A 9 114.52 37.67 47.42
C LYS A 9 115.56 36.97 46.52
N LYS A 10 116.52 37.77 46.05
CA LYS A 10 117.87 37.32 45.64
C LYS A 10 118.76 37.12 46.87
N LEU A 11 119.76 36.25 46.74
CA LEU A 11 121.09 36.39 47.34
C LEU A 11 122.13 35.99 46.28
N THR A 12 123.31 36.60 46.27
CA THR A 12 124.21 36.58 45.10
C THR A 12 125.70 36.64 45.49
N PHE A 13 126.45 35.61 45.08
CA PHE A 13 127.93 35.57 45.03
C PHE A 13 128.65 35.74 46.39
N PRO A 14 129.94 35.35 46.55
CA PRO A 14 131.09 35.80 45.76
C PRO A 14 131.67 34.75 44.79
N LYS A 15 132.63 35.18 43.95
CA LYS A 15 133.62 34.28 43.32
C LYS A 15 134.75 34.03 44.32
N ILE A 16 135.32 32.82 44.31
CA ILE A 16 136.70 32.56 44.77
C ILE A 16 137.44 31.90 43.61
N CYS A 17 138.72 32.21 43.44
CA CYS A 17 139.57 31.71 42.36
C CYS A 17 140.66 30.81 42.94
N GLU A 18 140.58 29.52 42.66
CA GLU A 18 141.60 28.49 42.90
C GLU A 18 141.34 27.37 41.86
N PHE A 19 142.26 26.83 41.07
CA PHE A 19 143.72 27.03 40.92
C PHE A 19 144.53 26.84 42.21
N CYS A 20 145.18 25.69 42.34
CA CYS A 20 145.95 25.21 43.50
C CYS A 20 145.16 24.57 44.67
N LEU A 21 144.32 23.57 44.37
CA LEU A 21 144.04 22.46 45.30
C LEU A 21 143.68 21.18 44.51
N LEU A 22 144.54 20.17 44.37
CA LEU A 22 145.99 20.12 44.56
C LEU A 22 146.59 18.99 43.68
N CYS A 23 147.90 18.93 43.52
CA CYS A 23 148.61 17.70 43.16
C CYS A 23 148.41 16.62 44.26
N ILE A 24 148.81 15.36 43.97
CA ILE A 24 148.53 14.09 44.70
C ILE A 24 147.34 13.34 44.04
N ARG A 25 147.53 12.20 43.38
CA ARG A 25 148.76 11.40 43.13
C ARG A 25 148.53 10.53 41.89
N LYS A 26 149.37 10.64 40.85
CA LYS A 26 149.58 9.51 39.94
C LYS A 26 150.34 8.46 40.76
N TYR A 27 149.58 7.59 41.41
CA TYR A 27 150.14 6.46 42.15
C TYR A 27 150.96 5.60 41.15
N PRO A 28 152.28 5.42 41.38
CA PRO A 28 153.10 4.58 40.52
C PRO A 28 152.62 3.13 40.63
N GLU A 29 152.98 2.27 39.66
CA GLU A 29 152.33 0.95 39.55
C GLU A 29 152.56 0.01 40.75
N TRP A 30 153.59 0.26 41.56
CA TRP A 30 153.83 -0.45 42.83
C TRP A 30 152.87 -0.08 43.97
N ASP A 31 152.13 1.02 43.82
CA ASP A 31 151.19 1.57 44.81
C ASP A 31 149.71 1.33 44.40
N LYS A 32 149.50 0.35 43.50
CA LYS A 32 148.23 -0.36 43.38
C LYS A 32 148.14 -1.30 44.60
N PRO A 33 147.09 -1.23 45.45
CA PRO A 33 146.97 -2.12 46.61
C PRO A 33 147.09 -3.59 46.20
N ARG A 34 148.06 -4.29 46.78
CA ARG A 34 148.37 -5.70 46.47
C ARG A 34 147.09 -6.54 46.59
N VAL A 35 146.80 -7.36 45.59
CA VAL A 35 145.54 -8.10 45.48
C VAL A 35 145.51 -9.26 46.48
N TYR A 36 145.22 -8.93 47.73
CA TYR A 36 144.95 -9.89 48.79
C TYR A 36 143.47 -10.32 48.69
N PRO A 37 143.12 -11.61 48.80
CA PRO A 37 141.73 -12.06 48.67
C PRO A 37 140.77 -11.33 49.63
N ALA A 38 141.22 -10.98 50.84
CA ALA A 38 140.44 -10.18 51.78
C ALA A 38 140.08 -8.77 51.23
N LEU A 39 140.96 -8.14 50.46
CA LEU A 39 140.73 -6.81 49.87
C LEU A 39 139.80 -6.86 48.65
N GLU A 40 139.78 -7.97 47.92
CA GLU A 40 138.78 -8.24 46.89
C GLU A 40 137.42 -8.56 47.52
N VAL A 41 137.38 -9.37 48.58
CA VAL A 41 136.16 -9.61 49.36
C VAL A 41 135.60 -8.30 49.95
N VAL A 42 136.45 -7.37 50.40
CA VAL A 42 136.01 -6.02 50.82
C VAL A 42 135.46 -5.20 49.64
N ARG A 43 136.12 -5.20 48.48
CA ARG A 43 135.59 -4.51 47.27
C ARG A 43 134.27 -5.11 46.81
N ALA A 44 134.18 -6.43 46.70
CA ALA A 44 132.96 -7.15 46.34
C ALA A 44 131.83 -6.91 47.35
N ARG A 45 132.11 -6.84 48.66
CA ARG A 45 131.11 -6.46 49.68
C ARG A 45 130.65 -5.00 49.52
N CYS A 46 131.56 -4.07 49.22
CA CYS A 46 131.21 -2.67 48.97
C CYS A 46 130.44 -2.48 47.64
N GLU A 47 130.71 -3.30 46.63
CA GLU A 47 129.98 -3.30 45.36
C GLU A 47 128.62 -3.98 45.49
N LEU A 48 128.52 -5.08 46.25
CA LEU A 48 127.28 -5.73 46.66
C LEU A 48 126.40 -4.75 47.44
N ALA A 49 126.94 -4.05 48.44
CA ALA A 49 126.20 -3.03 49.18
C ALA A 49 125.67 -1.93 48.23
N LYS A 50 126.49 -1.46 47.27
CA LYS A 50 126.08 -0.47 46.27
C LYS A 50 125.09 -1.02 45.23
N THR A 51 125.05 -2.32 44.95
CA THR A 51 124.03 -2.91 44.05
C THR A 51 122.75 -3.24 44.79
N GLU A 52 122.82 -3.71 46.04
CA GLU A 52 121.69 -3.82 46.96
C GLU A 52 121.03 -2.47 47.21
N GLU A 53 121.77 -1.41 47.46
CA GLU A 53 121.22 -0.07 47.67
C GLU A 53 120.50 0.45 46.41
N ARG A 54 121.08 0.22 45.22
CA ARG A 54 120.43 0.50 43.93
C ARG A 54 119.21 -0.41 43.66
N LEU A 55 119.22 -1.66 44.13
CA LEU A 55 118.10 -2.59 44.03
C LEU A 55 116.94 -2.19 44.96
N ARG A 56 117.25 -1.85 46.22
CA ARG A 56 116.30 -1.29 47.19
C ARG A 56 115.70 0.02 46.68
N ALA A 57 116.51 0.91 46.09
CA ALA A 57 116.03 2.14 45.46
C ALA A 57 115.05 1.83 44.30
N LYS A 58 115.37 0.88 43.42
CA LYS A 58 114.45 0.43 42.35
C LYS A 58 113.19 -0.25 42.88
N TRP A 59 113.26 -1.02 43.96
CA TRP A 59 112.08 -1.59 44.61
C TRP A 59 111.18 -0.49 45.19
N VAL A 60 111.73 0.50 45.89
CA VAL A 60 110.98 1.67 46.39
C VAL A 60 110.38 2.50 45.25
N GLU A 61 111.10 2.66 44.13
CA GLU A 61 110.59 3.33 42.93
C GLU A 61 109.44 2.54 42.28
N GLN A 62 109.59 1.21 42.14
CA GLN A 62 108.57 0.36 41.52
C GLN A 62 107.35 0.17 42.43
N GLU A 63 107.52 0.17 43.74
CA GLU A 63 106.43 0.18 44.74
C GLU A 63 105.62 1.48 44.66
N LYS A 64 106.30 2.64 44.53
CA LYS A 64 105.63 3.92 44.27
C LYS A 64 104.89 3.92 42.93
N LYS A 65 105.48 3.32 41.88
CA LYS A 65 104.84 3.18 40.57
C LYS A 65 103.64 2.24 40.60
N ARG A 66 103.66 1.13 41.36
CA ARG A 66 102.49 0.26 41.57
C ARG A 66 101.36 1.07 42.20
N LYS A 67 101.61 1.69 43.36
CA LYS A 67 100.62 2.52 44.08
C LYS A 67 100.01 3.61 43.20
N PHE A 68 100.82 4.35 42.45
CA PHE A 68 100.31 5.35 41.50
C PHE A 68 99.44 4.71 40.38
N MET A 69 99.85 3.57 39.82
CA MET A 69 99.04 2.87 38.81
C MET A 69 97.73 2.32 39.40
N ASP A 70 97.77 1.78 40.62
CA ASP A 70 96.58 1.27 41.33
C ASP A 70 95.61 2.41 41.67
N GLU A 71 96.11 3.56 42.12
CA GLU A 71 95.35 4.81 42.29
C GLU A 71 94.70 5.28 40.99
N GLN A 72 95.42 5.23 39.85
CA GLN A 72 94.86 5.55 38.53
C GLN A 72 93.81 4.52 38.07
N TRP A 73 94.00 3.23 38.35
CA TRP A 73 92.99 2.20 38.07
C TRP A 73 91.73 2.37 38.93
N ASP A 74 91.85 2.76 40.20
CA ASP A 74 90.70 3.05 41.06
C ASP A 74 89.99 4.36 40.69
N GLU A 75 90.72 5.37 40.21
CA GLU A 75 90.12 6.56 39.61
C GLU A 75 89.35 6.21 38.33
N MET A 76 89.94 5.42 37.42
CA MET A 76 89.28 4.95 36.20
C MET A 76 88.02 4.12 36.51
N ARG A 77 88.08 3.19 37.48
CA ARG A 77 86.92 2.41 37.96
C ARG A 77 85.82 3.32 38.52
N ARG A 78 86.16 4.34 39.32
CA ARG A 78 85.18 5.29 39.86
C ARG A 78 84.53 6.13 38.75
N GLN A 79 85.28 6.53 37.73
CA GLN A 79 84.76 7.25 36.58
C GLN A 79 83.86 6.38 35.69
N GLU A 80 84.20 5.11 35.45
CA GLU A 80 83.35 4.14 34.74
C GLU A 80 82.00 3.96 35.47
N LEU A 81 82.04 3.73 36.78
CA LEU A 81 80.84 3.60 37.61
C LEU A 81 79.97 4.87 37.58
N PHE A 82 80.58 6.05 37.71
CA PHE A 82 79.88 7.32 37.61
C PHE A 82 79.20 7.54 36.24
N LEU A 83 79.89 7.20 35.14
CA LEU A 83 79.34 7.28 33.79
C LEU A 83 78.20 6.28 33.60
N ARG A 84 78.33 5.05 34.11
CA ARG A 84 77.29 4.01 34.06
C ARG A 84 76.05 4.41 34.84
N GLU A 85 76.20 4.94 36.06
CA GLU A 85 75.10 5.52 36.82
C GLU A 85 74.44 6.70 36.09
N SER A 86 75.25 7.60 35.53
CA SER A 86 74.75 8.77 34.80
C SER A 86 73.97 8.37 33.54
N PHE A 87 74.41 7.33 32.84
CA PHE A 87 73.70 6.75 31.71
C PHE A 87 72.36 6.11 32.13
N ILE A 88 72.31 5.40 33.26
CA ILE A 88 71.06 4.85 33.82
C ILE A 88 70.09 5.98 34.22
N LYS A 89 70.59 7.06 34.84
CA LYS A 89 69.80 8.24 35.21
C LYS A 89 69.28 8.97 33.97
N PHE A 90 70.11 9.15 32.94
CA PHE A 90 69.72 9.76 31.66
C PHE A 90 68.70 8.91 30.89
N ASN A 91 68.92 7.60 30.76
CA ASN A 91 67.97 6.70 30.08
C ASN A 91 66.61 6.70 30.77
N ARG A 92 66.58 6.66 32.11
CA ARG A 92 65.35 6.84 32.90
C ARG A 92 64.68 8.17 32.61
N PHE A 93 65.42 9.28 32.64
CA PHE A 93 64.88 10.61 32.34
C PHE A 93 64.30 10.71 30.93
N VAL A 94 64.97 10.14 29.92
CA VAL A 94 64.47 10.09 28.53
C VAL A 94 63.17 9.29 28.48
N ARG A 95 63.11 8.11 29.10
CA ARG A 95 61.89 7.29 29.12
C ARG A 95 60.75 7.99 29.86
N GLU A 96 61.00 8.57 31.03
CA GLU A 96 59.98 9.34 31.78
C GLU A 96 59.49 10.56 31.00
N ASN A 97 60.32 11.19 30.16
CA ASN A 97 59.89 12.29 29.29
C ASN A 97 59.06 11.78 28.11
N GLN A 98 59.40 10.63 27.52
CA GLN A 98 58.57 10.01 26.49
C GLN A 98 57.21 9.58 27.07
N GLU A 99 57.20 8.88 28.21
CA GLU A 99 55.98 8.54 28.97
C GLU A 99 55.14 9.78 29.33
N LYS A 100 55.74 10.97 29.49
CA LYS A 100 55.01 12.24 29.71
C LYS A 100 54.44 12.81 28.40
N ARG A 101 55.17 12.72 27.28
CA ARG A 101 54.70 13.09 25.94
C ARG A 101 53.57 12.18 25.48
N ASP A 102 53.75 10.87 25.51
CA ASP A 102 52.76 9.88 25.10
C ASP A 102 51.43 10.07 25.85
N ARG A 103 51.48 10.38 27.16
CA ARG A 103 50.29 10.72 27.97
C ARG A 103 49.69 12.08 27.64
N ALA A 104 50.49 13.08 27.28
CA ALA A 104 50.00 14.38 26.84
C ALA A 104 49.32 14.26 25.47
N ASP A 105 49.94 13.58 24.51
CA ASP A 105 49.42 13.34 23.17
C ASP A 105 48.16 12.47 23.19
N SER A 106 48.12 11.43 24.05
CA SER A 106 46.91 10.64 24.28
C SER A 106 45.76 11.50 24.80
N LYS A 107 46.01 12.36 25.80
CA LYS A 107 44.99 13.30 26.30
C LYS A 107 44.55 14.33 25.26
N ILE A 108 45.49 14.88 24.49
CA ILE A 108 45.18 15.82 23.40
C ILE A 108 44.30 15.15 22.35
N LYS A 109 44.51 13.86 22.07
CA LYS A 109 43.62 13.07 21.20
C LYS A 109 42.25 12.87 21.86
N GLU A 110 42.19 12.40 23.11
CA GLU A 110 40.91 12.20 23.83
C GLU A 110 40.05 13.47 23.86
N GLU A 111 40.63 14.65 24.16
CA GLU A 111 39.85 15.89 24.20
C GLU A 111 39.43 16.35 22.80
N ARG A 112 40.23 16.09 21.74
CA ARG A 112 39.82 16.34 20.34
C ARG A 112 38.67 15.44 19.91
N ASP A 113 38.73 14.15 20.23
CA ASP A 113 37.69 13.17 19.92
C ASP A 113 36.38 13.54 20.66
N ARG A 114 36.47 13.98 21.93
CA ARG A 114 35.33 14.53 22.69
C ARG A 114 34.80 15.84 22.11
N GLN A 115 35.67 16.75 21.68
CA GLN A 115 35.25 18.00 21.02
C GLN A 115 34.52 17.71 19.70
N ALA A 116 34.99 16.75 18.90
CA ALA A 116 34.32 16.33 17.67
C ALA A 116 32.91 15.78 17.94
N SER A 117 32.75 14.86 18.90
CA SER A 117 31.43 14.36 19.34
C SER A 117 30.50 15.51 19.72
N ARG A 118 30.97 16.43 20.57
CA ARG A 118 30.17 17.57 21.04
C ARG A 118 29.82 18.57 19.93
N MET A 119 30.67 18.75 18.93
CA MET A 119 30.34 19.63 17.79
C MET A 119 29.24 19.02 16.91
N GLU A 120 29.24 17.71 16.70
CA GLU A 120 28.14 17.06 15.96
C GLU A 120 26.85 17.01 16.81
N GLU A 121 26.95 16.75 18.13
CA GLU A 121 25.82 16.87 19.07
C GLU A 121 25.18 18.27 19.04
N ILE A 122 26.01 19.33 19.04
CA ILE A 122 25.55 20.73 18.95
C ILE A 122 24.87 20.98 17.61
N LYS A 123 25.49 20.59 16.49
CA LYS A 123 24.94 20.76 15.14
C LYS A 123 23.60 20.03 14.97
N GLU A 124 23.50 18.77 15.42
CA GLU A 124 22.25 18.03 15.46
C GLU A 124 21.16 18.76 16.26
N LEU A 125 21.51 19.35 17.40
CA LEU A 125 20.58 20.11 18.23
C LEU A 125 20.18 21.43 17.57
N GLU A 126 21.09 22.14 16.92
CA GLU A 126 20.81 23.37 16.16
C GLU A 126 19.87 23.10 14.97
N GLU A 127 20.10 22.02 14.21
CA GLU A 127 19.21 21.58 13.13
C GLU A 127 17.80 21.25 13.66
N LYS A 128 17.69 20.53 14.78
CA LYS A 128 16.40 20.23 15.45
C LYS A 128 15.71 21.50 15.97
N LEU A 129 16.46 22.44 16.55
CA LEU A 129 15.93 23.71 17.07
C LEU A 129 15.43 24.59 15.91
N SER A 130 16.18 24.63 14.80
CA SER A 130 15.77 25.29 13.55
C SER A 130 14.45 24.72 13.03
N TYR A 131 14.34 23.40 12.86
CA TYR A 131 13.10 22.73 12.45
C TYR A 131 11.90 23.07 13.36
N MET A 132 12.10 23.06 14.69
CA MET A 132 11.04 23.37 15.64
C MET A 132 10.63 24.85 15.64
N ASN A 133 11.56 25.79 15.42
CA ASN A 133 11.24 27.20 15.16
C ASN A 133 10.37 27.34 13.91
N ASP A 134 10.71 26.61 12.86
CA ASP A 134 10.03 26.60 11.57
C ASP A 134 8.59 26.04 11.67
N VAL A 135 8.41 24.94 12.40
CA VAL A 135 7.07 24.38 12.73
C VAL A 135 6.25 25.38 13.54
N ARG A 136 6.84 25.95 14.60
CA ARG A 136 6.20 26.96 15.45
C ARG A 136 5.75 28.17 14.63
N ASP A 137 6.57 28.67 13.71
CA ASP A 137 6.25 29.89 12.97
C ASP A 137 5.33 29.63 11.77
N ARG A 138 5.27 28.41 11.23
CA ARG A 138 4.14 27.92 10.41
C ARG A 138 2.85 27.90 11.23
N MET A 139 2.84 27.30 12.42
CA MET A 139 1.66 27.27 13.30
C MET A 139 1.18 28.68 13.69
N LYS A 140 2.09 29.63 13.99
CA LYS A 140 1.73 31.03 14.25
C LYS A 140 1.10 31.73 13.03
N LYS A 141 1.49 31.40 11.80
CA LYS A 141 0.83 31.92 10.58
C LYS A 141 -0.61 31.41 10.51
N TYR A 142 -0.81 30.10 10.61
CA TYR A 142 -2.15 29.51 10.65
C TYR A 142 -3.02 30.09 11.77
N VAL A 143 -2.53 30.19 13.01
CA VAL A 143 -3.30 30.80 14.12
C VAL A 143 -3.72 32.24 13.80
N LYS A 144 -2.86 33.05 13.17
CA LYS A 144 -3.23 34.41 12.72
C LYS A 144 -4.26 34.40 11.58
N GLU A 145 -4.12 33.49 10.62
CA GLU A 145 -5.02 33.35 9.47
C GLU A 145 -6.41 32.84 9.86
N TYR A 146 -6.48 31.92 10.83
CA TYR A 146 -7.74 31.36 11.35
C TYR A 146 -8.38 32.25 12.42
N LYS A 147 -7.63 33.13 13.11
CA LYS A 147 -8.18 34.04 14.12
C LYS A 147 -9.39 34.84 13.62
N LYS A 148 -9.38 35.29 12.35
CA LYS A 148 -10.52 36.03 11.76
C LYS A 148 -11.86 35.26 11.78
N TYR A 149 -11.81 33.92 11.80
CA TYR A 149 -12.99 33.06 11.93
C TYR A 149 -13.36 32.82 13.40
N HIS A 150 -12.37 32.72 14.30
CA HIS A 150 -12.62 32.70 15.75
C HIS A 150 -13.32 33.99 16.19
N ASP A 151 -12.73 35.15 15.86
CA ASP A 151 -13.30 36.48 16.12
C ASP A 151 -14.72 36.64 15.51
N TYR A 152 -15.04 35.91 14.43
CA TYR A 152 -16.38 35.88 13.82
C TYR A 152 -17.35 34.99 14.60
N LEU A 153 -16.93 33.78 15.00
CA LEU A 153 -17.76 32.87 15.77
C LEU A 153 -18.03 33.42 17.19
N ASP A 154 -17.08 34.13 17.79
CA ASP A 154 -17.29 34.92 19.02
C ASP A 154 -18.38 35.98 18.84
N ARG A 155 -18.41 36.67 17.68
CA ARG A 155 -19.49 37.64 17.37
C ARG A 155 -20.83 36.94 17.20
N VAL A 156 -20.89 35.81 16.47
CA VAL A 156 -22.13 35.03 16.30
C VAL A 156 -22.68 34.56 17.66
N ILE A 157 -21.81 34.17 18.61
CA ILE A 157 -22.20 33.85 19.99
C ILE A 157 -22.86 35.05 20.67
N VAL A 158 -22.23 36.22 20.63
CA VAL A 158 -22.73 37.45 21.28
C VAL A 158 -23.99 38.00 20.60
N GLU A 159 -24.10 37.89 19.28
CA GLU A 159 -25.24 38.40 18.49
C GLU A 159 -26.46 37.47 18.56
N THR A 160 -26.26 36.14 18.63
CA THR A 160 -27.36 35.16 18.63
C THR A 160 -27.83 34.79 20.04
N GLY A 161 -26.91 34.71 21.02
CA GLY A 161 -27.22 34.34 22.40
C GLY A 161 -27.65 32.87 22.63
N GLU A 162 -27.91 32.09 21.58
CA GLU A 162 -28.31 30.68 21.65
C GLU A 162 -27.16 29.71 22.03
N PHE A 163 -25.90 30.16 21.94
CA PHE A 163 -24.70 29.35 22.16
C PHE A 163 -23.80 29.97 23.23
N HIS A 164 -23.20 29.15 24.08
CA HIS A 164 -22.26 29.57 25.13
C HIS A 164 -20.79 29.38 24.72
N SER A 165 -20.53 28.58 23.67
CA SER A 165 -19.19 28.26 23.19
C SER A 165 -19.18 27.95 21.70
N ILE A 166 -18.06 28.24 21.03
CA ILE A 166 -17.84 27.89 19.62
C ILE A 166 -17.99 26.37 19.40
N PHE A 167 -17.67 25.56 20.42
CA PHE A 167 -17.84 24.10 20.38
C PHE A 167 -19.32 23.66 20.27
N GLU A 168 -20.25 24.42 20.86
CA GLU A 168 -21.69 24.12 20.75
C GLU A 168 -22.20 24.37 19.32
N ILE A 169 -21.66 25.40 18.63
CA ILE A 169 -21.94 25.66 17.22
C ILE A 169 -21.43 24.51 16.35
N PHE A 170 -20.22 24.00 16.61
CA PHE A 170 -19.68 22.85 15.87
C PHE A 170 -20.49 21.56 16.11
N ASN A 171 -20.79 21.20 17.36
CA ASN A 171 -21.64 20.04 17.67
C ASN A 171 -23.05 20.18 17.05
N ARG A 172 -23.63 21.38 17.06
CA ARG A 172 -24.91 21.66 16.39
C ARG A 172 -24.83 21.52 14.87
N TYR A 173 -23.70 21.88 14.27
CA TYR A 173 -23.44 21.73 12.83
C TYR A 173 -23.18 20.26 12.44
N GLU A 174 -22.41 19.52 13.23
CA GLU A 174 -22.13 18.09 13.04
C GLU A 174 -23.43 17.27 13.12
N THR A 175 -24.24 17.45 14.17
CA THR A 175 -25.56 16.81 14.28
C THR A 175 -26.54 17.21 13.18
N LEU A 176 -26.41 18.40 12.58
CA LEU A 176 -27.17 18.80 11.39
C LEU A 176 -26.65 18.14 10.09
N ILE A 177 -25.35 17.89 9.97
CA ILE A 177 -24.79 17.10 8.85
C ILE A 177 -25.28 15.66 8.96
N GLU A 178 -25.18 15.03 10.14
CA GLU A 178 -25.62 13.65 10.36
C GLU A 178 -27.13 13.49 10.10
N ALA A 179 -27.95 14.42 10.61
CA ALA A 179 -29.37 14.43 10.29
C ALA A 179 -29.62 14.59 8.77
N ARG A 180 -28.84 15.44 8.08
CA ARG A 180 -28.94 15.61 6.62
C ARG A 180 -28.52 14.37 5.83
N THR A 181 -27.45 13.67 6.22
CA THR A 181 -27.01 12.46 5.50
C THR A 181 -28.02 11.33 5.70
N ILE A 182 -28.51 11.13 6.93
CA ILE A 182 -29.57 10.15 7.24
C ILE A 182 -30.86 10.48 6.44
N LEU A 183 -31.25 11.75 6.35
CA LEU A 183 -32.42 12.17 5.57
C LEU A 183 -32.20 12.00 4.06
N SER A 184 -31.00 12.25 3.53
CA SER A 184 -30.67 11.99 2.12
C SER A 184 -30.76 10.49 1.83
N GLU A 185 -30.06 9.65 2.59
CA GLU A 185 -30.12 8.19 2.44
C GLU A 185 -31.56 7.66 2.52
N HIS A 186 -32.38 8.20 3.42
CA HIS A 186 -33.77 7.82 3.54
C HIS A 186 -34.60 8.29 2.34
N GLN A 187 -34.35 9.50 1.81
CA GLN A 187 -34.98 9.98 0.58
C GLN A 187 -34.59 9.09 -0.62
N ASP A 188 -33.31 8.77 -0.78
CA ASP A 188 -32.78 7.97 -1.88
C ASP A 188 -33.37 6.55 -1.85
N LYS A 189 -33.43 5.90 -0.68
CA LYS A 189 -34.09 4.59 -0.49
C LYS A 189 -35.59 4.64 -0.75
N ASN A 190 -36.27 5.75 -0.45
CA ASN A 190 -37.69 5.90 -0.79
C ASN A 190 -37.92 6.13 -2.30
N LEU A 191 -36.98 6.78 -3.00
CA LEU A 191 -37.03 6.90 -4.46
C LEU A 191 -36.80 5.54 -5.13
N GLU A 192 -35.82 4.76 -4.66
CA GLU A 192 -35.58 3.38 -5.11
C GLU A 192 -36.84 2.51 -4.97
N ILE A 193 -37.47 2.49 -3.79
CA ILE A 193 -38.73 1.76 -3.55
C ILE A 193 -39.90 2.26 -4.41
N LEU A 194 -39.93 3.55 -4.78
CA LEU A 194 -40.96 4.11 -5.67
C LEU A 194 -40.69 3.75 -7.14
N GLU A 195 -39.44 3.69 -7.57
CA GLU A 195 -39.04 3.23 -8.91
C GLU A 195 -39.33 1.73 -9.07
N GLU A 196 -38.93 0.89 -8.10
CA GLU A 196 -39.27 -0.55 -8.06
C GLU A 196 -40.77 -0.77 -8.26
N ARG A 197 -41.60 -0.19 -7.38
CA ARG A 197 -43.07 -0.29 -7.46
C ARG A 197 -43.64 0.30 -8.74
N GLY A 198 -43.01 1.34 -9.28
CA GLY A 198 -43.34 1.92 -10.58
C GLY A 198 -43.14 0.90 -11.71
N THR A 199 -42.01 0.21 -11.73
CA THR A 199 -41.72 -0.85 -12.73
C THR A 199 -42.64 -2.07 -12.55
N GLU A 200 -42.90 -2.50 -11.32
CA GLU A 200 -43.86 -3.58 -11.03
C GLU A 200 -45.26 -3.24 -11.54
N MET A 201 -45.75 -2.03 -11.25
CA MET A 201 -47.06 -1.54 -11.70
C MET A 201 -47.12 -1.43 -13.23
N HIS A 202 -46.03 -0.98 -13.87
CA HIS A 202 -45.94 -0.86 -15.32
C HIS A 202 -45.99 -2.25 -15.99
N HIS A 203 -45.11 -3.17 -15.59
CA HIS A 203 -45.09 -4.56 -16.09
C HIS A 203 -46.43 -5.28 -15.86
N MET A 204 -47.05 -5.10 -14.69
CA MET A 204 -48.38 -5.64 -14.42
C MET A 204 -49.45 -5.02 -15.33
N THR A 205 -49.39 -3.72 -15.60
CA THR A 205 -50.30 -3.03 -16.53
C THR A 205 -50.13 -3.54 -17.96
N GLU A 206 -48.88 -3.70 -18.43
CA GLU A 206 -48.59 -4.29 -19.74
C GLU A 206 -49.12 -5.73 -19.85
N ALA A 207 -48.83 -6.59 -18.88
CA ALA A 207 -49.29 -7.98 -18.89
C ALA A 207 -50.83 -8.10 -18.88
N LYS A 208 -51.55 -7.21 -18.18
CA LYS A 208 -53.01 -7.14 -18.24
C LYS A 208 -53.49 -6.58 -19.58
N SER A 209 -52.83 -5.56 -20.13
CA SER A 209 -53.13 -4.97 -21.44
C SER A 209 -52.99 -5.99 -22.58
N GLN A 210 -51.88 -6.71 -22.63
CA GLN A 210 -51.64 -7.83 -23.56
C GLN A 210 -52.73 -8.91 -23.44
N LYS A 211 -53.13 -9.28 -22.21
CA LYS A 211 -54.22 -10.24 -21.99
C LYS A 211 -55.58 -9.71 -22.48
N ILE A 212 -55.86 -8.42 -22.30
CA ILE A 212 -57.08 -7.76 -22.83
C ILE A 212 -57.05 -7.74 -24.37
N MET A 213 -55.91 -7.42 -24.99
CA MET A 213 -55.75 -7.49 -26.45
C MET A 213 -55.99 -8.91 -27.00
N GLY A 214 -55.45 -9.94 -26.33
CA GLY A 214 -55.68 -11.34 -26.68
C GLY A 214 -57.15 -11.75 -26.55
N LEU A 215 -57.83 -11.33 -25.47
CA LEU A 215 -59.27 -11.58 -25.27
C LEU A 215 -60.14 -10.82 -26.29
N ASN A 216 -59.81 -9.57 -26.61
CA ASN A 216 -60.53 -8.77 -27.61
C ASN A 216 -60.37 -9.35 -29.03
N SER A 217 -59.15 -9.79 -29.38
CA SER A 217 -58.90 -10.55 -30.63
C SER A 217 -59.74 -11.83 -30.67
N LYS A 218 -59.85 -12.56 -29.54
CA LYS A 218 -60.68 -13.77 -29.48
C LYS A 218 -62.17 -13.48 -29.55
N LEU A 219 -62.63 -12.39 -28.93
CA LEU A 219 -64.01 -11.91 -29.00
C LEU A 219 -64.39 -11.56 -30.45
N ALA A 220 -63.53 -10.82 -31.16
CA ALA A 220 -63.74 -10.48 -32.57
C ALA A 220 -63.83 -11.73 -33.46
N GLN A 221 -62.97 -12.74 -33.24
CA GLN A 221 -63.06 -14.04 -33.95
C GLN A 221 -64.40 -14.76 -33.69
N LEU A 222 -64.86 -14.77 -32.44
CA LEU A 222 -66.11 -15.43 -32.05
C LEU A 222 -67.34 -14.68 -32.58
N GLN A 223 -67.30 -13.35 -32.57
CA GLN A 223 -68.34 -12.50 -33.15
C GLN A 223 -68.42 -12.69 -34.68
N ALA A 224 -67.30 -12.59 -35.40
CA ALA A 224 -67.29 -12.85 -36.85
C ALA A 224 -67.81 -14.25 -37.21
N ARG A 225 -67.50 -15.28 -36.38
CA ARG A 225 -68.05 -16.63 -36.55
C ARG A 225 -69.56 -16.69 -36.27
N ARG A 226 -70.06 -15.98 -35.24
CA ARG A 226 -71.50 -15.84 -34.97
C ARG A 226 -72.18 -15.19 -36.17
N ASP A 227 -71.70 -14.02 -36.59
CA ASP A 227 -72.34 -13.21 -37.63
C ASP A 227 -72.41 -13.97 -38.96
N TRP A 228 -71.36 -14.71 -39.32
CA TRP A 228 -71.37 -15.64 -40.46
C TRP A 228 -72.43 -16.73 -40.32
N ALA A 229 -72.54 -17.38 -39.16
CA ALA A 229 -73.56 -18.40 -38.90
C ALA A 229 -74.97 -17.81 -38.89
N GLU A 230 -75.16 -16.59 -38.40
CA GLU A 230 -76.44 -15.86 -38.38
C GLU A 230 -76.90 -15.49 -39.79
N VAL A 231 -75.96 -15.15 -40.70
CA VAL A 231 -76.23 -14.96 -42.14
C VAL A 231 -76.61 -16.28 -42.82
N GLN A 232 -75.92 -17.40 -42.51
CA GLN A 232 -76.32 -18.71 -43.06
C GLN A 232 -77.69 -19.17 -42.53
N ALA A 233 -77.97 -18.96 -41.23
CA ALA A 233 -79.25 -19.29 -40.62
C ALA A 233 -80.40 -18.54 -41.31
N ARG A 234 -80.32 -17.21 -41.42
CA ARG A 234 -81.31 -16.38 -42.13
C ARG A 234 -81.53 -16.84 -43.58
N LYS A 235 -80.47 -17.20 -44.30
CA LYS A 235 -80.58 -17.72 -45.68
C LYS A 235 -81.43 -19.00 -45.73
N TRP A 236 -81.19 -19.94 -44.82
CA TRP A 236 -81.97 -21.18 -44.76
C TRP A 236 -83.38 -20.96 -44.24
N GLU A 237 -83.60 -20.02 -43.31
CA GLU A 237 -84.92 -19.62 -42.83
C GLU A 237 -85.78 -19.07 -43.97
N THR A 238 -85.24 -18.19 -44.84
CA THR A 238 -85.93 -17.69 -46.03
C THR A 238 -86.29 -18.83 -46.99
N ILE A 239 -85.35 -19.71 -47.33
CA ILE A 239 -85.61 -20.85 -48.23
C ILE A 239 -86.68 -21.78 -47.64
N VAL A 240 -86.65 -22.04 -46.34
CA VAL A 240 -87.68 -22.85 -45.65
C VAL A 240 -89.03 -22.12 -45.59
N ALA A 241 -89.06 -20.79 -45.51
CA ALA A 241 -90.30 -20.00 -45.59
C ALA A 241 -90.90 -20.04 -47.00
N GLU A 242 -90.10 -19.87 -48.05
CA GLU A 242 -90.51 -19.99 -49.46
C GLU A 242 -91.10 -21.38 -49.75
N ILE A 243 -90.42 -22.45 -49.29
CA ILE A 243 -90.90 -23.83 -49.40
C ILE A 243 -92.22 -24.02 -48.63
N LYS A 244 -92.36 -23.45 -47.43
CA LYS A 244 -93.61 -23.52 -46.64
C LYS A 244 -94.77 -22.79 -47.33
N VAL A 245 -94.55 -21.62 -47.93
CA VAL A 245 -95.57 -20.88 -48.68
C VAL A 245 -95.98 -21.69 -49.91
N THR A 246 -95.03 -22.13 -50.73
CA THR A 246 -95.30 -22.96 -51.92
C THR A 246 -96.02 -24.26 -51.55
N ALA A 247 -95.65 -24.90 -50.44
CA ALA A 247 -96.32 -26.09 -49.95
C ALA A 247 -97.75 -25.79 -49.45
N ALA A 248 -98.00 -24.63 -48.81
CA ALA A 248 -99.34 -24.22 -48.41
C ALA A 248 -100.23 -23.95 -49.62
N GLU A 249 -99.72 -23.26 -50.64
CA GLU A 249 -100.41 -23.03 -51.92
C GLU A 249 -100.76 -24.35 -52.62
N LYS A 250 -99.81 -25.28 -52.74
CA LYS A 250 -100.05 -26.59 -53.38
C LYS A 250 -100.99 -27.49 -52.57
N ASN A 251 -100.96 -27.42 -51.24
CA ASN A 251 -101.97 -28.07 -50.40
C ASN A 251 -103.36 -27.44 -50.55
N LEU A 252 -103.44 -26.12 -50.72
CA LEU A 252 -104.71 -25.42 -50.98
C LEU A 252 -105.28 -25.78 -52.36
N GLU A 253 -104.46 -25.78 -53.43
CA GLU A 253 -104.84 -26.28 -54.75
C GLU A 253 -105.36 -27.72 -54.67
N HIS A 254 -104.63 -28.61 -54.00
CA HIS A 254 -105.03 -30.01 -53.82
C HIS A 254 -106.35 -30.14 -53.05
N MET A 255 -106.55 -29.37 -51.97
CA MET A 255 -107.77 -29.35 -51.19
C MET A 255 -108.97 -28.79 -51.96
N GLN A 256 -108.75 -27.75 -52.79
CA GLN A 256 -109.75 -27.20 -53.69
C GLN A 256 -110.15 -28.22 -54.76
N VAL A 257 -109.19 -28.88 -55.43
CA VAL A 257 -109.47 -29.95 -56.40
C VAL A 257 -110.27 -31.09 -55.75
N LYS A 258 -109.84 -31.59 -54.60
CA LYS A 258 -110.55 -32.61 -53.81
C LYS A 258 -111.98 -32.18 -53.47
N THR A 259 -112.18 -30.93 -53.06
CA THR A 259 -113.51 -30.37 -52.75
C THR A 259 -114.38 -30.22 -53.99
N CYS A 260 -113.82 -29.81 -55.13
CA CYS A 260 -114.52 -29.73 -56.41
C CYS A 260 -114.93 -31.13 -56.94
N CYS A 261 -114.06 -32.14 -56.81
CA CYS A 261 -114.39 -33.53 -57.12
C CYS A 261 -115.56 -34.02 -56.24
N TRP A 262 -115.49 -33.79 -54.93
CA TRP A 262 -116.56 -34.15 -53.99
C TRP A 262 -117.89 -33.47 -54.35
N ASN A 263 -117.87 -32.15 -54.58
CA ASN A 263 -119.07 -31.39 -54.94
C ASN A 263 -119.68 -31.84 -56.28
N LEU A 264 -118.86 -32.16 -57.28
CA LEU A 264 -119.33 -32.67 -58.57
C LEU A 264 -119.91 -34.08 -58.46
N TYR A 265 -119.29 -34.96 -57.64
CA TYR A 265 -119.82 -36.28 -57.31
C TYR A 265 -121.17 -36.17 -56.59
N GLN A 266 -121.30 -35.30 -55.57
CA GLN A 266 -122.58 -35.04 -54.89
C GLN A 266 -123.66 -34.50 -55.84
N GLN A 267 -123.32 -33.59 -56.77
CA GLN A 267 -124.29 -33.12 -57.77
C GLN A 267 -124.72 -34.24 -58.73
N ILE A 268 -123.82 -35.15 -59.09
CA ILE A 268 -124.15 -36.32 -59.93
C ILE A 268 -125.06 -37.30 -59.18
N CYS A 269 -124.78 -37.61 -57.91
CA CYS A 269 -125.65 -38.41 -57.05
C CYS A 269 -127.05 -37.80 -56.98
N LYS A 270 -127.17 -36.50 -56.65
CA LYS A 270 -128.45 -35.78 -56.59
C LYS A 270 -129.19 -35.74 -57.93
N ARG A 271 -128.50 -35.64 -59.07
CA ARG A 271 -129.13 -35.63 -60.42
C ARG A 271 -129.54 -37.01 -60.93
N LYS A 272 -129.05 -38.09 -60.32
CA LYS A 272 -129.40 -39.48 -60.65
C LYS A 272 -130.31 -40.14 -59.61
N ASP A 273 -130.61 -39.44 -58.52
CA ASP A 273 -131.30 -39.96 -57.33
C ASP A 273 -130.61 -41.21 -56.73
N ILE A 274 -129.28 -41.17 -56.66
CA ILE A 274 -128.45 -42.24 -56.09
C ILE A 274 -127.87 -41.76 -54.75
N PRO A 275 -127.96 -42.55 -53.66
CA PRO A 275 -127.34 -42.19 -52.38
C PRO A 275 -125.81 -42.03 -52.49
N VAL A 276 -125.23 -41.19 -51.63
CA VAL A 276 -123.80 -40.87 -51.64
C VAL A 276 -123.02 -42.00 -50.95
N THR A 277 -122.57 -43.00 -51.71
CA THR A 277 -121.91 -44.20 -51.17
C THR A 277 -120.40 -44.05 -50.92
N VAL A 278 -119.71 -43.19 -51.68
CA VAL A 278 -118.24 -43.04 -51.58
C VAL A 278 -117.86 -42.03 -50.50
N SER A 279 -116.79 -42.32 -49.74
CA SER A 279 -116.24 -41.44 -48.71
C SER A 279 -115.70 -40.12 -49.28
N LYS A 280 -115.77 -39.04 -48.48
CA LYS A 280 -115.24 -37.71 -48.83
C LYS A 280 -113.74 -37.73 -49.12
N ASP A 281 -113.00 -38.65 -48.51
CA ASP A 281 -111.54 -38.69 -48.64
C ASP A 281 -111.01 -39.50 -49.82
N ASP A 282 -111.80 -40.44 -50.36
CA ASP A 282 -111.46 -41.24 -51.53
C ASP A 282 -111.80 -40.50 -52.84
N VAL A 283 -110.87 -39.67 -53.28
CA VAL A 283 -111.01 -38.87 -54.52
C VAL A 283 -110.97 -39.75 -55.78
N GLU A 284 -110.30 -40.90 -55.73
CA GLU A 284 -110.14 -41.78 -56.90
C GLU A 284 -111.47 -42.46 -57.25
N GLN A 285 -112.19 -42.98 -56.26
CA GLN A 285 -113.53 -43.55 -56.49
C GLN A 285 -114.53 -42.46 -56.91
N GLN A 286 -114.49 -41.26 -56.31
CA GLN A 286 -115.31 -40.11 -56.73
C GLN A 286 -115.08 -39.79 -58.22
N LEU A 287 -113.81 -39.63 -58.64
CA LEU A 287 -113.43 -39.36 -60.03
C LEU A 287 -113.83 -40.49 -60.98
N ASN A 288 -113.76 -41.75 -60.56
CA ASN A 288 -114.24 -42.87 -61.37
C ASN A 288 -115.77 -42.86 -61.57
N HIS A 289 -116.55 -42.50 -60.54
CA HIS A 289 -118.01 -42.33 -60.67
C HIS A 289 -118.39 -41.12 -61.55
N ILE A 290 -117.65 -40.01 -61.44
CA ILE A 290 -117.76 -38.84 -62.32
C ILE A 290 -117.48 -39.25 -63.78
N LYS A 291 -116.35 -39.92 -64.02
CA LYS A 291 -115.90 -40.40 -65.36
C LYS A 291 -116.94 -41.32 -66.01
N ARG A 292 -117.46 -42.31 -65.29
CA ARG A 292 -118.55 -43.20 -65.77
C ARG A 292 -119.77 -42.39 -66.19
N THR A 293 -120.23 -41.47 -65.34
CA THR A 293 -121.39 -40.60 -65.63
C THR A 293 -121.17 -39.67 -66.83
N ILE A 294 -119.98 -39.07 -66.99
CA ILE A 294 -119.67 -38.23 -68.16
C ILE A 294 -119.65 -39.06 -69.45
N LEU A 295 -119.18 -40.30 -69.40
CA LEU A 295 -119.20 -41.21 -70.56
C LEU A 295 -120.63 -41.64 -70.91
N GLU A 296 -121.48 -41.91 -69.92
CA GLU A 296 -122.91 -42.17 -70.10
C GLU A 296 -123.64 -40.96 -70.71
N LEU A 297 -123.43 -39.75 -70.19
CA LEU A 297 -124.00 -38.52 -70.75
C LEU A 297 -123.50 -38.28 -72.20
N LYS A 298 -122.21 -38.51 -72.48
CA LYS A 298 -121.68 -38.52 -73.86
C LYS A 298 -122.27 -39.63 -74.74
N ARG A 299 -122.82 -40.71 -74.19
CA ARG A 299 -123.54 -41.77 -74.92
C ARG A 299 -124.99 -41.34 -75.20
N ILE A 300 -125.68 -40.81 -74.18
CA ILE A 300 -127.05 -40.28 -74.28
C ILE A 300 -127.09 -39.13 -75.29
N ILE A 301 -126.17 -38.15 -75.23
CA ILE A 301 -126.11 -37.04 -76.19
C ILE A 301 -125.86 -37.54 -77.62
N ARG A 302 -125.06 -38.59 -77.81
CA ARG A 302 -124.87 -39.22 -79.15
C ARG A 302 -126.14 -39.93 -79.64
N VAL A 303 -126.90 -40.58 -78.77
CA VAL A 303 -128.20 -41.19 -79.11
C VAL A 303 -129.26 -40.12 -79.40
N ALA A 304 -129.29 -39.03 -78.62
CA ALA A 304 -130.18 -37.89 -78.84
C ALA A 304 -129.88 -37.20 -80.18
N LYS A 305 -128.60 -36.90 -80.50
CA LYS A 305 -128.22 -36.37 -81.81
C LYS A 305 -128.53 -37.34 -82.96
N LYS A 306 -128.50 -38.65 -82.75
CA LYS A 306 -128.96 -39.65 -83.74
C LYS A 306 -130.49 -39.78 -83.84
N ARG A 307 -131.25 -39.31 -82.86
CA ARG A 307 -132.73 -39.22 -82.92
C ARG A 307 -133.24 -37.88 -83.45
N ALA A 308 -132.45 -36.81 -83.33
CA ALA A 308 -132.76 -35.47 -83.85
C ALA A 308 -132.22 -35.22 -85.27
N ALA A 309 -131.75 -36.28 -85.95
CA ALA A 309 -131.25 -36.26 -87.33
C ALA A 309 -131.96 -37.34 -88.16
N LYS A 310 -133.24 -37.57 -87.88
CA LYS A 310 -134.13 -38.55 -88.50
C LYS A 310 -135.57 -38.07 -88.41
#